data_AF-A0A1I6UNK8-F1
#
_entry.id   AF-A0A1I6UNK8-F1
#
_cell.length_a   1.000
_cell.length_b   1.000
_cell.length_c   1.000
_cell.angle_alpha   90.00
_cell.angle_beta   90.00
_cell.angle_gamma   90.00
#
_symmetry.space_group_name_H-M   'P 1'
#
loop_
_entity.id
_entity.type
_entity.pdbx_description
1 polymer ?
#
loop_
_entity_poly.entity_id
_entity_poly.type
_entity_poly.pdbx_seq_one_letter_code
_entity_poly.pdbx_strand_id
1 'polypeptide(L)'
;MVHLFSQWIENAAESYFGPGIEIEFEFEGTITNIKENEFIGEVRVWDNGILELQIADFDEKTVLYEYHLIDENVSFDHLLSNYREVFQTGRLKTKDTLRTIKIDASYWNGDWDVYIERRGKDWGR
;
A
#
# COMPACT_ATOMS: atom_id res chain seq x y z
N MET A 1 5.57 12.81 9.09
CA MET A 1 5.00 11.91 8.06
C MET A 1 3.51 11.70 8.24
N VAL A 2 3.04 11.23 9.40
CA VAL A 2 1.61 11.07 9.71
C VAL A 2 0.77 12.30 9.34
N HIS A 3 1.22 13.51 9.73
CA HIS A 3 0.50 14.74 9.39
C HIS A 3 0.32 14.97 7.88
N LEU A 4 1.34 14.70 7.06
CA LEU A 4 1.25 14.83 5.59
C LEU A 4 0.25 13.82 5.02
N PHE A 5 0.23 12.61 5.56
CA PHE A 5 -0.72 11.59 5.14
C PHE A 5 -2.15 11.96 5.55
N SER A 6 -2.37 12.42 6.78
CA SER A 6 -3.67 12.95 7.23
C SER A 6 -4.18 14.07 6.33
N GLN A 7 -3.31 15.01 5.93
CA GLN A 7 -3.69 16.05 4.98
C GLN A 7 -4.05 15.49 3.61
N TRP A 8 -3.30 14.52 3.10
CA TRP A 8 -3.65 13.87 1.82
C TRP A 8 -5.01 13.16 1.91
N ILE A 9 -5.26 12.47 3.03
CA ILE A 9 -6.52 11.78 3.30
C ILE A 9 -7.71 12.73 3.19
N GLU A 10 -7.66 13.83 3.96
CA GLU A 10 -8.73 14.83 4.02
C GLU A 10 -8.99 15.50 2.67
N ASN A 11 -7.95 15.70 1.86
CA ASN A 11 -8.05 16.47 0.62
C ASN A 11 -8.35 15.61 -0.63
N ALA A 12 -7.94 14.33 -0.65
CA ALA A 12 -7.88 13.56 -1.89
C ALA A 12 -8.45 12.13 -1.80
N ALA A 13 -8.48 11.48 -0.62
CA ALA A 13 -8.73 10.04 -0.53
C ALA A 13 -10.06 9.59 -1.17
N GLU A 14 -11.18 10.24 -0.82
CA GLU A 14 -12.50 9.91 -1.37
C GLU A 14 -12.53 9.98 -2.90
N SER A 15 -11.96 11.07 -3.46
CA SER A 15 -11.89 11.26 -4.91
C SER A 15 -10.94 10.28 -5.60
N TYR A 16 -9.86 9.89 -4.91
CA TYR A 16 -8.83 9.01 -5.44
C TYR A 16 -9.34 7.59 -5.59
N PHE A 17 -9.92 7.01 -4.54
CA PHE A 17 -10.44 5.64 -4.57
C PHE A 17 -11.67 5.52 -5.47
N GLY A 18 -12.52 6.55 -5.49
CA GLY A 18 -13.70 6.61 -6.34
C GLY A 18 -14.91 5.90 -5.73
N PRO A 19 -16.03 5.85 -6.47
CA PRO A 19 -17.30 5.38 -5.93
C PRO A 19 -17.30 3.87 -5.62
N GLY A 20 -18.05 3.47 -4.59
CA GLY A 20 -18.21 2.06 -4.19
C GLY A 20 -17.09 1.54 -3.28
N ILE A 21 -16.20 2.41 -2.82
CA ILE A 21 -15.22 2.13 -1.77
C ILE A 21 -15.58 3.02 -0.59
N GLU A 22 -15.95 2.40 0.52
CA GLU A 22 -16.13 3.11 1.79
C GLU A 22 -14.75 3.37 2.40
N ILE A 23 -14.59 4.54 3.02
CA ILE A 23 -13.34 4.96 3.65
C ILE A 23 -13.63 5.32 5.10
N GLU A 24 -12.95 4.64 6.01
CA GLU A 24 -12.99 4.94 7.44
C GLU A 24 -11.64 5.48 7.89
N PHE A 25 -11.68 6.55 8.69
CA PHE A 25 -10.50 7.17 9.25
C PHE A 25 -10.33 6.72 10.69
N GLU A 26 -9.31 5.88 10.89
CA GLU A 26 -8.86 5.52 12.21
C GLU A 26 -7.68 6.41 12.61
N PHE A 27 -7.54 6.69 13.90
CA PHE A 27 -6.53 7.59 14.49
C PHE A 27 -5.14 7.57 13.79
N GLU A 28 -4.49 8.74 13.76
CA GLU A 28 -3.04 8.90 13.49
C GLU A 28 -2.51 8.25 12.20
N GLY A 29 -3.12 8.57 11.05
CA GLY A 29 -2.55 8.22 9.75
C GLY A 29 -2.86 6.80 9.29
N THR A 30 -3.98 6.25 9.74
CA THR A 30 -4.55 5.01 9.20
C THR A 30 -5.80 5.32 8.39
N ILE A 31 -5.96 4.64 7.25
CA ILE A 31 -7.25 4.54 6.55
C ILE A 31 -7.61 3.08 6.37
N THR A 32 -8.90 2.79 6.50
CA THR A 32 -9.48 1.50 6.16
C THR A 32 -10.39 1.71 4.94
N ASN A 33 -10.18 0.92 3.90
CA ASN A 33 -11.02 0.91 2.71
C ASN A 33 -11.83 -0.38 2.66
N ILE A 34 -13.13 -0.26 2.40
CA ILE A 34 -14.04 -1.41 2.33
C ILE A 34 -14.72 -1.40 0.97
N LYS A 35 -14.61 -2.51 0.25
CA LYS A 35 -15.41 -2.80 -0.93
C LYS A 35 -16.28 -4.00 -0.63
N GLU A 36 -17.56 -3.74 -0.42
CA GLU A 36 -18.54 -4.68 0.13
C GLU A 36 -18.48 -6.06 -0.54
N ASN A 37 -18.36 -7.12 0.27
CA ASN A 37 -18.25 -8.53 -0.14
C ASN A 37 -17.09 -8.87 -1.10
N GLU A 38 -16.14 -7.96 -1.34
CA GLU A 38 -14.93 -8.20 -2.14
C GLU A 38 -13.62 -8.07 -1.35
N PHE A 39 -13.30 -6.87 -0.84
CA PHE A 39 -12.00 -6.58 -0.24
C PHE A 39 -12.10 -5.67 0.99
N ILE A 40 -11.21 -5.91 1.94
CA ILE A 40 -10.91 -5.00 3.06
C ILE A 40 -9.44 -4.64 2.96
N GLY A 41 -9.12 -3.36 3.08
CA GLY A 41 -7.75 -2.89 2.98
C GLY A 41 -7.46 -1.83 4.01
N GLU A 42 -6.20 -1.76 4.39
CA GLU A 42 -5.70 -0.81 5.36
C GLU A 42 -4.43 -0.18 4.81
N VAL A 43 -4.33 1.13 4.96
CA VAL A 43 -3.10 1.89 4.75
C VAL A 43 -2.74 2.57 6.05
N ARG A 44 -1.52 2.35 6.53
CA ARG A 44 -1.02 2.97 7.76
C ARG A 44 0.30 3.68 7.50
N VAL A 45 0.40 4.91 7.97
CA VAL A 45 1.66 5.64 8.09
C VAL A 45 2.05 5.72 9.55
N TRP A 46 3.28 5.32 9.83
CA TRP A 46 3.88 5.37 11.16
C TRP A 46 4.74 6.63 11.32
N ASP A 47 4.98 7.05 12.57
CA ASP A 47 5.77 8.25 12.88
C ASP A 47 7.21 8.22 12.37
N ASN A 48 7.77 7.02 12.25
CA ASN A 48 9.12 6.81 11.74
C ASN A 48 9.21 6.85 10.20
N GLY A 49 8.13 7.24 9.50
CA GLY A 49 8.11 7.34 8.04
C GLY A 49 7.95 6.00 7.34
N ILE A 50 7.43 4.98 8.01
CA ILE A 50 6.99 3.75 7.37
C ILE A 50 5.57 3.93 6.86
N LEU A 51 5.30 3.49 5.64
CA LEU A 51 3.97 3.32 5.08
C LEU A 51 3.74 1.82 4.79
N GLU A 52 2.70 1.26 5.40
CA GLU A 52 2.24 -0.11 5.18
C GLU A 52 0.90 -0.11 4.46
N LEU A 53 0.77 -1.02 3.49
CA LEU A 53 -0.42 -1.23 2.69
C LEU A 53 -0.81 -2.69 2.77
N GLN A 54 -2.06 -2.98 3.06
CA GLN A 54 -2.57 -4.35 3.04
C GLN A 54 -3.97 -4.42 2.44
N ILE A 55 -4.23 -5.47 1.68
CA ILE A 55 -5.56 -5.81 1.17
C ILE A 55 -5.78 -7.30 1.44
N ALA A 56 -6.91 -7.64 2.04
CA ALA A 56 -7.39 -9.00 2.21
C ALA A 56 -8.75 -9.18 1.51
N ASP A 57 -9.03 -10.41 1.07
CA ASP A 57 -10.39 -10.81 0.69
C ASP A 57 -11.25 -11.09 1.95
N PHE A 58 -12.55 -11.33 1.77
CA PHE A 58 -13.46 -11.65 2.88
C PHE A 58 -13.20 -13.00 3.56
N ASP A 59 -12.35 -13.86 2.98
CA ASP A 59 -11.86 -15.09 3.61
C ASP A 59 -10.56 -14.83 4.41
N GLU A 60 -10.20 -13.57 4.65
CA GLU A 60 -8.98 -13.12 5.32
C GLU A 60 -7.68 -13.51 4.58
N LYS A 61 -7.74 -13.84 3.29
CA LYS A 61 -6.53 -14.11 2.50
C LYS A 61 -5.93 -12.80 2.01
N THR A 62 -4.65 -12.59 2.32
CA THR A 62 -3.89 -11.45 1.82
C THR A 62 -3.80 -11.48 0.29
N VAL A 63 -4.32 -10.41 -0.34
CA VAL A 63 -4.29 -10.15 -1.78
C VAL A 63 -3.11 -9.25 -2.13
N LEU A 64 -2.85 -8.24 -1.29
CA LEU A 64 -1.73 -7.31 -1.44
C LEU A 64 -1.14 -7.02 -0.06
N TYR A 65 0.19 -6.98 0.01
CA TYR A 65 0.91 -6.40 1.13
C TYR A 65 2.13 -5.67 0.59
N GLU A 66 2.25 -4.38 0.90
CA GLU A 66 3.39 -3.56 0.53
C GLU A 66 3.91 -2.78 1.74
N TYR A 67 5.20 -2.49 1.69
CA TYR A 67 5.92 -1.75 2.70
C TYR A 67 6.81 -0.73 2.00
N HIS A 68 6.74 0.52 2.44
CA HIS A 68 7.47 1.64 1.87
C HIS A 68 8.10 2.50 2.97
N LEU A 69 9.28 3.03 2.72
CA LEU A 69 9.88 4.11 3.52
C LEU A 69 9.62 5.43 2.81
N ILE A 70 9.08 6.40 3.54
CA ILE A 70 8.59 7.67 2.99
C ILE A 70 9.20 8.86 3.72
N ASP A 71 9.42 9.94 2.97
CA ASP A 71 9.95 11.22 3.47
C ASP A 71 9.01 12.39 3.11
N GLU A 72 9.39 13.62 3.47
CA GLU A 72 8.59 14.81 3.22
C GLU A 72 8.25 15.10 1.74
N ASN A 73 8.94 14.49 0.78
CA ASN A 73 8.71 14.65 -0.66
C ASN A 73 7.84 13.53 -1.24
N VAL A 74 7.26 12.68 -0.40
CA VAL A 74 6.44 11.54 -0.82
C VAL A 74 5.27 11.96 -1.71
N SER A 75 5.04 11.18 -2.77
CA SER A 75 3.80 11.23 -3.56
C SER A 75 2.93 10.03 -3.21
N PHE A 76 1.91 10.24 -2.36
CA PHE A 76 1.01 9.16 -1.94
C PHE A 76 0.24 8.55 -3.11
N ASP A 77 -0.14 9.34 -4.12
CA ASP A 77 -0.82 8.84 -5.32
C ASP A 77 0.00 7.77 -6.06
N HIS A 78 1.33 7.91 -6.07
CA HIS A 78 2.24 6.94 -6.68
C HIS A 78 2.38 5.68 -5.82
N LEU A 79 2.51 5.82 -4.49
CA LEU A 79 2.63 4.66 -3.60
C LEU A 79 1.33 3.84 -3.53
N LEU A 80 0.19 4.51 -3.63
CA LEU A 80 -1.14 3.90 -3.53
C LEU A 80 -1.66 3.35 -4.87
N SER A 81 -0.91 3.46 -5.97
CA SER A 81 -1.41 3.11 -7.30
C SER A 81 -1.77 1.62 -7.41
N ASN A 82 -0.92 0.73 -6.88
CA ASN A 82 -1.17 -0.71 -6.88
C ASN A 82 -2.34 -1.07 -5.97
N TYR A 83 -2.36 -0.50 -4.78
CA TYR A 83 -3.44 -0.67 -3.81
C TYR A 83 -4.80 -0.27 -4.41
N ARG A 84 -4.87 0.89 -5.07
CA ARG A 84 -6.06 1.35 -5.77
C ARG A 84 -6.46 0.41 -6.91
N GLU A 85 -5.51 -0.04 -7.73
CA GLU A 85 -5.79 -0.92 -8.86
C GLU A 85 -6.42 -2.25 -8.40
N VAL A 86 -5.90 -2.82 -7.31
CA VAL A 86 -6.43 -4.05 -6.70
C VAL A 86 -7.85 -3.82 -6.21
N PHE A 87 -8.13 -2.72 -5.51
CA PHE A 87 -9.49 -2.38 -5.08
C PHE A 87 -10.47 -2.20 -6.25
N GLN A 88 -10.02 -1.53 -7.31
CA GLN A 88 -10.88 -1.23 -8.46
C GLN A 88 -11.14 -2.46 -9.33
N THR A 89 -10.16 -3.34 -9.50
CA THR A 89 -10.22 -4.41 -10.52
C THR A 89 -10.17 -5.82 -9.96
N GLY A 90 -9.90 -5.99 -8.66
CA GLY A 90 -9.69 -7.28 -8.00
C GLY A 90 -8.46 -8.05 -8.48
N ARG A 91 -7.58 -7.40 -9.25
CA ARG A 91 -6.37 -7.99 -9.83
C ARG A 91 -5.28 -6.93 -9.87
N LEU A 92 -4.04 -7.38 -9.82
CA LEU A 92 -2.90 -6.56 -10.20
C LEU A 92 -2.59 -6.88 -11.67
N LYS A 93 -2.89 -5.97 -12.61
CA LYS A 93 -2.57 -6.19 -14.04
C LYS A 93 -1.09 -5.93 -14.30
N THR A 94 -0.47 -5.09 -13.50
CA THR A 94 0.98 -4.95 -13.44
C THR A 94 1.57 -6.24 -12.86
N LYS A 95 2.42 -6.93 -13.65
CA LYS A 95 3.05 -8.22 -13.27
C LYS A 95 3.98 -8.12 -12.07
N ASP A 96 4.21 -6.91 -11.59
CA ASP A 96 5.16 -6.63 -10.54
C ASP A 96 4.43 -6.52 -9.20
N THR A 97 4.59 -7.58 -8.42
CA THR A 97 5.14 -7.57 -7.05
C THR A 97 4.25 -7.70 -5.81
N LEU A 98 4.33 -8.90 -5.22
CA LEU A 98 4.70 -9.01 -3.81
C LEU A 98 6.09 -8.36 -3.63
N ARG A 99 6.13 -7.09 -3.20
CA ARG A 99 7.35 -6.29 -3.00
C ARG A 99 7.52 -6.03 -1.51
N THR A 100 8.52 -6.62 -0.87
CA THR A 100 9.10 -6.04 0.35
C THR A 100 10.19 -5.07 -0.12
N ILE A 101 9.84 -3.80 -0.38
CA ILE A 101 10.85 -2.79 -0.75
C ILE A 101 11.36 -2.11 0.51
N LYS A 102 12.61 -2.35 0.88
CA LYS A 102 13.30 -1.55 1.89
C LYS A 102 14.07 -0.46 1.14
N ILE A 103 13.43 0.69 0.88
CA ILE A 103 14.05 1.81 0.17
C ILE A 103 14.74 2.72 1.19
N ASP A 104 16.07 2.68 1.30
CA ASP A 104 16.81 3.75 1.96
C ASP A 104 16.88 4.96 1.01
N ALA A 105 16.05 5.97 1.28
CA ALA A 105 15.78 7.13 0.40
C ALA A 105 16.95 8.12 0.23
N SER A 106 18.18 7.80 0.64
CA SER A 106 19.32 8.73 0.50
C SER A 106 20.07 8.66 -0.83
N TYR A 107 19.79 7.67 -1.70
CA TYR A 107 20.52 7.50 -2.98
C TYR A 107 19.67 6.85 -4.08
N TRP A 108 18.62 7.50 -4.59
CA TRP A 108 17.90 6.94 -5.74
C TRP A 108 17.64 7.95 -6.87
N ASN A 109 18.11 7.59 -8.08
CA ASN A 109 18.15 8.40 -9.30
C ASN A 109 17.39 7.73 -10.48
N GLY A 110 16.28 7.04 -10.21
CA GLY A 110 15.40 6.60 -11.30
C GLY A 110 15.92 5.42 -12.10
N ASP A 111 15.97 4.24 -11.48
CA ASP A 111 15.72 2.95 -12.15
C ASP A 111 15.71 1.84 -11.08
N TRP A 112 14.73 0.92 -11.14
CA TRP A 112 14.78 -0.36 -10.44
C TRP A 112 14.18 -1.47 -11.32
N ASP A 113 15.03 -2.04 -12.18
CA ASP A 113 15.25 -3.49 -12.16
C ASP A 113 15.85 -3.82 -10.78
N VAL A 114 15.14 -4.53 -9.87
CA VAL A 114 15.82 -5.08 -8.68
C VAL A 114 15.29 -6.38 -8.08
N TYR A 115 16.26 -7.27 -7.92
CA TYR A 115 16.53 -8.33 -6.94
C TYR A 115 15.39 -8.87 -6.05
N ILE A 116 15.00 -10.12 -6.31
CA ILE A 116 14.13 -10.95 -5.47
C ILE A 116 15.00 -11.95 -4.70
N GLU A 117 15.10 -11.82 -3.38
CA GLU A 117 15.59 -12.91 -2.54
C GLU A 117 14.46 -13.93 -2.36
N ARG A 118 14.52 -15.04 -3.12
CA ARG A 118 13.68 -16.21 -2.87
C ARG A 118 13.97 -16.73 -1.46
N ARG A 119 13.09 -16.48 -0.49
CA ARG A 119 12.95 -17.41 0.64
C ARG A 119 12.40 -18.73 0.11
N GLY A 120 13.31 -19.59 -0.31
CA GLY A 120 13.01 -20.96 -0.68
C GLY A 120 12.34 -21.68 0.49
N LYS A 121 11.15 -22.19 0.22
CA LYS A 121 10.66 -23.44 0.82
C LYS A 121 11.75 -24.52 0.73
N ASP A 122 11.80 -25.35 1.77
CA ASP A 122 12.25 -26.73 1.78
C ASP A 122 13.74 -27.03 1.49
N TRP A 123 14.49 -27.22 2.59
CA TRP A 123 15.42 -28.33 2.75
C TRP A 123 14.93 -29.04 4.03
N GLY A 124 14.36 -30.24 4.05
CA GLY A 124 14.72 -31.43 3.29
C GLY A 124 15.63 -32.35 4.12
N ARG A 125 15.19 -32.81 5.31
CA ARG A 125 15.34 -34.17 5.87
C ARG A 125 14.89 -34.26 7.32
#